data_AF-A0A1Y4V074-F1
#
_entry.id   AF-A0A1Y4V074-F1
#
_cell.length_a   1.000
_cell.length_b   1.000
_cell.length_c   1.000
_cell.angle_alpha   90.00
_cell.angle_beta   90.00
_cell.angle_gamma   90.00
#
_symmetry.space_group_name_H-M   'P 1'
#
loop_
_entity.id
_entity.type
_entity.pdbx_description
1 polymer ?
#
loop_
_entity_poly.entity_id
_entity_poly.type
_entity_poly.pdbx_seq_one_letter_code
_entity_poly.pdbx_strand_id
1 'polypeptide(L)'
;MPDKYLEKRIHRAYGWMKYGRIKMLLVYLVICVLMIGIVSLFLGNPFPHKETIFPLLFRKNVFGFSVWDSGWLYTGITEYLYLMVTGCVIALVLAFLWLCGVSGGKLAGLDRILLKQCDVKKYMDAMNYAVDYGRGLKLQGFQESVFLLMQQRMVCAWIAGGKLEESRRFLTGEWRGKKNSNVYKQTVRTLELSEAYVSRDAERFHMLLQRAGRRFRKQKLLTARGLFLEQKYEQAAMCLQSYKGENTYHEVLRQYLLGKCLHKMENKKMAEECMEYVSVHGNTMLCQKKAQEWLLNNQENDG
;
A
#
# COMPACT_ATOMS: atom_id res chain seq x y z
N MET A 1 -4.24 25.87 1.70
CA MET A 1 -3.64 25.57 0.38
C MET A 1 -2.52 24.57 0.59
N PRO A 2 -2.39 23.53 -0.27
CA PRO A 2 -1.31 22.57 -0.14
C PRO A 2 0.06 23.24 -0.32
N ASP A 3 1.06 22.74 0.38
CA ASP A 3 2.46 23.13 0.18
C ASP A 3 2.87 22.85 -1.28
N LYS A 4 3.50 23.81 -1.97
CA LYS A 4 3.98 23.69 -3.36
C LYS A 4 4.84 22.43 -3.57
N TYR A 5 5.55 21.99 -2.54
CA TYR A 5 6.30 20.74 -2.58
C TYR A 5 5.39 19.50 -2.75
N LEU A 6 4.26 19.46 -2.05
CA LEU A 6 3.29 18.36 -2.12
C LEU A 6 2.59 18.31 -3.47
N GLU A 7 2.19 19.46 -4.00
CA GLU A 7 1.58 19.57 -5.33
C GLU A 7 2.52 19.00 -6.40
N LYS A 8 3.80 19.40 -6.37
CA LYS A 8 4.84 18.88 -7.28
C LYS A 8 4.99 17.37 -7.18
N ARG A 9 4.86 16.80 -5.99
CA ARG A 9 4.91 15.34 -5.78
C ARG A 9 3.68 14.64 -6.32
N ILE A 10 2.50 15.21 -6.14
CA ILE A 10 1.23 14.70 -6.70
C ILE A 10 1.29 14.72 -8.23
N HIS A 11 1.71 15.84 -8.83
CA HIS A 11 1.92 15.94 -10.28
C HIS A 11 2.91 14.88 -10.78
N ARG A 12 4.02 14.67 -10.06
CA ARG A 12 5.01 13.64 -10.39
C ARG A 12 4.44 12.22 -10.30
N ALA A 13 3.56 11.94 -9.32
CA ALA A 13 2.91 10.64 -9.19
C ALA A 13 2.01 10.34 -10.40
N TYR A 14 1.14 11.28 -10.77
CA TYR A 14 0.27 11.14 -11.95
C TYR A 14 1.06 11.15 -13.26
N GLY A 15 1.99 12.08 -13.45
CA GLY A 15 2.76 12.23 -14.68
C GLY A 15 3.62 10.99 -14.97
N TRP A 16 4.17 10.36 -13.93
CA TRP A 16 4.96 9.15 -14.11
C TRP A 16 4.12 7.96 -14.61
N MET A 17 2.86 7.86 -14.19
CA MET A 17 1.95 6.78 -14.55
C MET A 17 1.22 6.96 -15.89
N LYS A 18 1.33 8.15 -16.50
CA LYS A 18 0.78 8.44 -17.84
C LYS A 18 1.22 7.42 -18.89
N TYR A 19 2.53 7.19 -18.97
CA TYR A 19 3.14 6.22 -19.88
C TYR A 19 3.47 4.88 -19.20
N GLY A 20 2.74 4.54 -18.12
CA GLY A 20 3.06 3.37 -17.31
C GLY A 20 3.01 2.04 -18.07
N ARG A 21 2.10 1.90 -19.05
CA ARG A 21 2.03 0.71 -19.92
C ARG A 21 3.26 0.54 -20.80
N ILE A 22 3.71 1.63 -21.43
CA ILE A 22 4.91 1.64 -22.27
C ILE A 22 6.16 1.34 -21.41
N LYS A 23 6.25 1.94 -20.22
CA LYS A 23 7.34 1.67 -19.28
C LYS A 23 7.39 0.21 -18.84
N MET A 24 6.24 -0.39 -18.54
CA MET A 24 6.15 -1.81 -18.22
C MET A 24 6.66 -2.68 -19.38
N LEU A 25 6.24 -2.38 -20.62
CA LEU A 25 6.72 -3.10 -21.81
C LEU A 25 8.24 -2.94 -22.00
N LEU A 26 8.79 -1.74 -21.83
CA LEU A 26 10.24 -1.52 -21.92
C LEU A 26 11.01 -2.32 -20.86
N VAL A 27 10.54 -2.30 -19.61
CA VAL A 27 11.17 -3.07 -18.52
C VAL A 27 11.05 -4.57 -18.78
N TYR A 28 9.90 -5.03 -19.27
CA TYR A 28 9.70 -6.41 -19.69
C TYR A 28 10.71 -6.83 -20.77
N LEU A 29 10.90 -6.03 -21.82
CA LEU A 29 11.86 -6.30 -22.88
C LEU A 29 13.30 -6.38 -22.35
N VAL A 30 13.69 -5.45 -21.46
CA VAL A 30 15.02 -5.46 -20.83
C VAL A 30 15.23 -6.75 -20.01
N ILE A 31 14.23 -7.16 -19.23
CA ILE A 31 14.31 -8.40 -18.45
C ILE A 31 14.41 -9.62 -19.37
N CYS A 32 13.64 -9.66 -20.47
CA CYS A 32 13.75 -10.73 -21.46
C CYS A 32 15.16 -10.82 -22.07
N VAL A 33 15.77 -9.69 -22.44
CA VAL A 33 17.14 -9.66 -22.98
C VAL A 33 18.15 -10.17 -21.95
N LEU A 34 18.02 -9.77 -20.68
CA LEU A 34 18.89 -10.26 -19.60
C LEU A 34 18.72 -11.76 -19.38
N MET A 35 17.49 -12.26 -19.40
CA MET A 35 17.20 -13.69 -19.28
C MET A 35 17.79 -14.50 -20.44
N ILE A 36 17.67 -14.01 -21.67
CA ILE A 36 18.31 -14.63 -22.84
C ILE A 36 19.83 -14.68 -22.62
N GLY A 37 20.45 -13.57 -22.21
CA GLY A 37 21.89 -13.54 -21.92
C GLY A 37 22.31 -14.55 -20.85
N ILE A 38 21.55 -14.70 -19.77
CA ILE A 38 21.83 -15.68 -18.71
C ILE A 38 21.74 -17.10 -19.26
N VAL A 39 20.68 -17.43 -20.01
CA VAL A 39 20.51 -18.76 -20.60
C VAL A 39 21.61 -19.07 -21.62
N SER A 40 22.05 -18.07 -22.38
CA SER A 40 23.16 -18.18 -23.33
C SER A 40 24.51 -18.51 -22.67
N LEU A 41 24.71 -18.18 -21.39
CA LEU A 41 25.91 -18.62 -20.66
C LEU A 41 25.94 -20.14 -20.46
N PHE A 42 24.78 -20.81 -20.47
CA PHE A 42 24.67 -22.25 -20.26
C PHE A 42 24.48 -23.03 -21.57
N LEU A 43 23.68 -22.49 -22.50
CA LEU A 43 23.30 -23.17 -23.75
C LEU A 43 24.05 -22.68 -25.00
N GLY A 44 24.99 -21.74 -24.84
CA GLY A 44 25.74 -21.17 -25.96
C GLY A 44 24.98 -20.07 -26.71
N ASN A 45 25.32 -19.85 -27.98
CA ASN A 45 24.81 -18.71 -28.75
C ASN A 45 23.29 -18.83 -28.99
N PRO A 46 22.50 -17.78 -28.67
CA PRO A 46 21.06 -17.81 -28.88
C PRO A 46 20.66 -17.75 -30.35
N PHE A 47 21.51 -17.21 -31.24
CA PHE A 47 21.17 -16.98 -32.63
C PHE A 47 21.85 -17.97 -33.58
N PRO A 48 21.28 -18.20 -34.77
CA PRO A 48 21.93 -18.96 -35.81
C PRO A 48 23.27 -18.31 -36.15
N HIS A 49 24.32 -19.09 -36.08
CA HIS A 49 25.67 -18.62 -36.37
C HIS A 49 26.46 -19.71 -37.09
N LYS A 50 27.44 -19.27 -37.87
CA LYS A 50 28.38 -20.19 -38.50
C LYS A 50 29.50 -20.47 -37.52
N GLU A 51 29.56 -21.70 -37.03
CA GLU A 51 30.74 -22.17 -36.35
C GLU A 51 31.71 -22.75 -37.38
N THR A 52 32.91 -22.17 -37.45
CA THR A 52 34.05 -22.78 -38.13
C THR A 52 34.75 -23.68 -37.15
N ILE A 53 34.47 -24.98 -37.22
CA ILE A 53 35.23 -25.99 -36.47
C ILE A 53 36.65 -26.00 -37.08
N PHE A 54 37.66 -25.65 -36.29
CA PHE A 54 39.05 -25.55 -36.75
C PHE A 54 39.58 -26.91 -37.27
N PRO A 55 40.53 -26.89 -38.23
CA PRO A 55 40.78 -27.96 -39.17
C PRO A 55 41.60 -29.08 -38.53
N LEU A 56 41.23 -30.32 -38.80
CA LEU A 56 42.17 -31.43 -38.67
C LEU A 56 43.32 -31.17 -39.66
N LEU A 57 44.53 -30.92 -39.15
CA LEU A 57 45.76 -30.81 -39.93
C LEU A 57 46.12 -32.17 -40.54
N PHE A 58 45.42 -32.56 -41.61
CA PHE A 58 45.91 -33.56 -42.55
C PHE A 58 46.67 -32.86 -43.66
N ARG A 59 48.01 -32.89 -43.55
CA ARG A 59 49.01 -32.75 -44.63
C ARG A 59 48.52 -31.91 -45.84
N LYS A 60 48.80 -30.61 -45.80
CA LYS A 60 48.77 -29.61 -46.90
C LYS A 60 47.42 -29.14 -47.47
N ASN A 61 46.26 -29.64 -47.07
CA ASN A 61 44.97 -29.05 -47.47
C ASN A 61 44.13 -28.64 -46.25
N VAL A 62 43.81 -27.35 -46.12
CA VAL A 62 42.91 -26.83 -45.08
C VAL A 62 41.46 -27.03 -45.54
N PHE A 63 40.81 -28.10 -45.10
CA PHE A 63 39.36 -28.26 -45.24
C PHE A 63 38.68 -27.82 -43.94
N GLY A 64 38.22 -26.57 -43.91
CA GLY A 64 37.30 -26.11 -42.87
C GLY A 64 35.87 -26.43 -43.29
N PHE A 65 35.14 -27.21 -42.48
CA PHE A 65 33.71 -27.37 -42.64
C PHE A 65 33.00 -26.31 -41.80
N SER A 66 32.25 -25.42 -42.45
CA SER A 66 31.34 -24.51 -41.75
C SER A 66 30.04 -25.28 -41.46
N VAL A 67 29.75 -25.53 -40.19
CA VAL A 67 28.45 -26.08 -39.79
C VAL A 67 27.56 -24.91 -39.38
N TRP A 68 26.33 -24.91 -39.89
CA TRP A 68 25.32 -23.97 -39.45
C TRP A 68 24.73 -24.49 -38.14
N ASP A 69 25.03 -23.83 -37.04
CA ASP A 69 24.29 -24.02 -35.80
C ASP A 69 23.11 -23.06 -35.81
N SER A 70 21.90 -23.60 -35.65
CA SER A 70 20.64 -22.85 -35.57
C SER A 70 20.51 -22.04 -34.27
N GLY A 71 21.36 -22.28 -33.27
CA GLY A 71 21.31 -21.63 -31.97
C GLY A 71 20.14 -22.11 -31.10
N TRP A 72 20.29 -22.00 -29.79
CA TRP A 72 19.32 -22.60 -28.85
C TRP A 72 17.94 -21.93 -28.87
N LEU A 73 17.83 -20.68 -29.36
CA LEU A 73 16.54 -20.01 -29.44
C LEU A 73 15.65 -20.64 -30.53
N TYR A 74 16.23 -21.17 -31.61
CA TYR A 74 15.49 -21.77 -32.72
C TYR A 74 15.17 -23.25 -32.44
N THR A 75 16.12 -24.01 -31.89
CA THR A 75 15.92 -25.40 -31.45
C THR A 75 15.09 -25.50 -30.17
N GLY A 76 15.20 -24.51 -29.29
CA GLY A 76 14.47 -24.43 -28.02
C GLY A 76 12.99 -24.10 -28.15
N ILE A 77 12.53 -23.55 -29.28
CA ILE A 77 11.09 -23.39 -29.57
C ILE A 77 10.41 -24.76 -29.65
N THR A 78 11.09 -25.78 -30.16
CA THR A 78 10.57 -27.15 -30.30
C THR A 78 10.87 -28.03 -29.10
N GLU A 79 12.05 -27.89 -28.47
CA GLU A 79 12.49 -28.80 -27.40
C GLU A 79 12.21 -28.27 -25.98
N TYR A 80 12.20 -26.94 -25.78
CA TYR A 80 12.15 -26.31 -24.46
C TYR A 80 11.10 -25.19 -24.39
N LEU A 81 9.97 -25.34 -25.07
CA LEU A 81 8.85 -24.39 -25.07
C LEU A 81 8.43 -23.98 -23.65
N TYR A 82 8.46 -24.93 -22.70
CA TYR A 82 8.14 -24.66 -21.30
C TYR A 82 9.10 -23.65 -20.65
N LEU A 83 10.40 -23.72 -20.92
CA LEU A 83 11.38 -22.75 -20.39
C LEU A 83 11.16 -21.34 -20.96
N MET A 84 10.81 -21.24 -22.24
CA MET A 84 10.48 -19.96 -22.88
C MET A 84 9.19 -19.35 -22.32
N VAL A 85 8.14 -20.15 -22.19
CA VAL A 85 6.85 -19.69 -21.64
C VAL A 85 6.99 -19.28 -20.18
N THR A 86 7.65 -20.09 -19.36
CA THR A 86 7.89 -19.76 -17.94
C THR A 86 8.79 -18.54 -17.79
N GLY A 87 9.84 -18.40 -18.61
CA GLY A 87 10.70 -17.22 -18.64
C GLY A 87 9.92 -15.93 -18.96
N CYS A 88 9.05 -15.96 -19.97
CA CYS A 88 8.17 -14.83 -20.31
C CYS A 88 7.20 -14.48 -19.17
N VAL A 89 6.60 -15.49 -18.53
CA VAL A 89 5.71 -15.26 -17.37
C VAL A 89 6.48 -14.63 -16.20
N ILE A 90 7.68 -15.14 -15.89
CA ILE A 90 8.53 -14.58 -14.83
C ILE A 90 8.92 -13.14 -15.15
N ALA A 91 9.33 -12.85 -16.38
CA ALA A 91 9.68 -11.50 -16.81
C ALA A 91 8.51 -10.53 -16.68
N LEU A 92 7.29 -10.97 -17.02
CA LEU A 92 6.07 -10.17 -16.88
C LEU A 92 5.76 -9.89 -15.40
N VAL A 93 5.89 -10.90 -14.53
CA VAL A 93 5.70 -10.75 -13.08
C VAL A 93 6.72 -9.77 -12.50
N LEU A 94 8.00 -9.89 -12.86
CA LEU A 94 9.06 -8.99 -12.39
C LEU A 94 8.84 -7.54 -12.87
N ALA A 95 8.45 -7.34 -14.13
CA ALA A 95 8.12 -6.02 -14.66
C ALA A 95 6.92 -5.39 -13.94
N PHE A 96 5.89 -6.20 -13.63
CA PHE A 96 4.74 -5.77 -12.85
C PHE A 96 5.12 -5.40 -11.40
N LEU A 97 5.91 -6.24 -10.73
CA LEU A 97 6.39 -5.98 -9.37
C LEU A 97 7.23 -4.70 -9.30
N TRP A 98 8.11 -4.48 -10.28
CA TRP A 98 8.88 -3.24 -10.38
C TRP A 98 7.97 -2.01 -10.51
N LEU A 99 6.97 -2.07 -11.40
CA LEU A 99 6.01 -0.98 -11.58
C LEU A 99 5.24 -0.70 -10.29
N CYS A 100 4.79 -1.73 -9.59
CA CYS A 100 4.12 -1.63 -8.29
C CYS A 100 5.04 -1.01 -7.23
N GLY A 101 6.30 -1.44 -7.15
CA GLY A 101 7.28 -0.94 -6.18
C GLY A 101 7.59 0.56 -6.38
N VAL A 102 7.86 0.97 -7.62
CA VAL A 102 8.16 2.38 -7.93
C VAL A 102 6.94 3.28 -7.71
N SER A 103 5.75 2.81 -8.10
CA SER A 103 4.49 3.54 -7.85
C SER A 103 4.21 3.66 -6.35
N GLY A 104 4.38 2.55 -5.63
CA GLY A 104 4.21 2.45 -4.19
C GLY A 104 5.14 3.39 -3.44
N GLY A 105 6.43 3.46 -3.79
CA GLY A 105 7.39 4.37 -3.14
C GLY A 105 7.01 5.86 -3.27
N LYS A 106 6.47 6.26 -4.43
CA LYS A 106 6.02 7.66 -4.65
C LYS A 106 4.82 8.03 -3.79
N LEU A 107 3.86 7.12 -3.68
CA LEU A 107 2.68 7.26 -2.81
C LEU A 107 3.06 7.16 -1.33
N ALA A 108 3.95 6.24 -0.97
CA ALA A 108 4.40 6.02 0.40
C ALA A 108 5.03 7.26 1.02
N GLY A 109 5.74 8.07 0.22
CA GLY A 109 6.26 9.33 0.73
C GLY A 109 5.15 10.37 1.06
N LEU A 110 3.97 10.29 0.44
CA LEU A 110 2.81 11.12 0.82
C LEU A 110 2.19 10.55 2.10
N ASP A 111 2.07 9.23 2.17
CA ASP A 111 1.57 8.51 3.35
C ASP A 111 2.47 8.74 4.58
N ARG A 112 3.75 9.10 4.40
CA ARG A 112 4.66 9.50 5.49
C ARG A 112 4.11 10.68 6.33
N ILE A 113 3.35 11.59 5.73
CA ILE A 113 2.73 12.73 6.45
C ILE A 113 1.78 12.18 7.52
N LEU A 114 0.91 11.25 7.14
CA LEU A 114 0.00 10.62 8.09
C LEU A 114 0.75 9.67 9.02
N LEU A 115 1.49 8.71 8.47
CA LEU A 115 2.03 7.56 9.21
C LEU A 115 3.18 7.92 10.16
N LYS A 116 3.97 8.96 9.84
CA LYS A 116 5.10 9.38 10.69
C LYS A 116 4.86 10.72 11.39
N GLN A 117 4.28 11.70 10.70
CA GLN A 117 4.10 13.04 11.28
C GLN A 117 2.76 13.20 12.01
N CYS A 118 1.86 12.21 11.90
CA CYS A 118 0.51 12.25 12.47
C CYS A 118 -0.28 13.51 12.05
N ASP A 119 0.04 14.09 10.89
CA ASP A 119 -0.60 15.32 10.44
C ASP A 119 -1.79 15.02 9.51
N VAL A 120 -2.93 14.75 10.14
CA VAL A 120 -4.19 14.44 9.45
C VAL A 120 -4.67 15.63 8.61
N LYS A 121 -4.55 16.86 9.12
CA LYS A 121 -5.00 18.07 8.41
C LYS A 121 -4.22 18.26 7.10
N LYS A 122 -2.88 18.27 7.19
CA LYS A 122 -2.02 18.42 6.00
C LYS A 122 -2.19 17.26 5.03
N TYR A 123 -2.35 16.03 5.52
CA TYR A 123 -2.58 14.88 4.67
C TYR A 123 -3.94 14.96 3.95
N MET A 124 -5.00 15.36 4.64
CA MET A 124 -6.33 15.56 4.07
C MET A 124 -6.31 16.63 2.96
N ASP A 125 -5.68 17.79 3.20
CA ASP A 125 -5.54 18.83 2.18
C ASP A 125 -4.79 18.34 0.93
N ALA A 126 -3.71 17.57 1.14
CA ALA A 126 -2.95 16.97 0.06
C ALA A 126 -3.78 15.95 -0.75
N MET A 127 -4.59 15.11 -0.07
CA MET A 127 -5.42 14.11 -0.76
C MET A 127 -6.60 14.74 -1.49
N ASN A 128 -7.23 15.78 -0.92
CA ASN A 128 -8.27 16.56 -1.61
C ASN A 128 -7.71 17.15 -2.91
N TYR A 129 -6.56 17.85 -2.84
CA TYR A 129 -5.89 18.37 -4.03
C TYR A 129 -5.54 17.26 -5.03
N ALA A 130 -5.06 16.10 -4.57
CA ALA A 130 -4.72 14.98 -5.44
C ALA A 130 -5.93 14.40 -6.20
N VAL A 131 -7.11 14.42 -5.59
CA VAL A 131 -8.36 13.98 -6.23
C VAL A 131 -8.86 15.05 -7.19
N ASP A 132 -8.87 16.33 -6.80
CA ASP A 132 -9.31 17.43 -7.66
C ASP A 132 -8.43 17.58 -8.91
N TYR A 133 -7.10 17.53 -8.73
CA TYR A 133 -6.16 17.47 -9.84
C TYR A 133 -6.43 16.27 -10.74
N GLY A 134 -6.64 15.08 -10.16
CA GLY A 134 -6.94 13.87 -10.92
C GLY A 134 -8.27 13.93 -11.70
N ARG A 135 -9.28 14.62 -11.17
CA ARG A 135 -10.57 14.85 -11.86
C ARG A 135 -10.41 15.70 -13.11
N GLY A 136 -9.52 16.70 -13.07
CA GLY A 136 -9.20 17.57 -14.21
C GLY A 136 -8.35 16.90 -15.30
N LEU A 137 -7.82 15.70 -15.07
CA LEU A 137 -7.00 14.99 -16.05
C LEU A 137 -7.82 14.05 -16.95
N LYS A 138 -7.44 13.99 -18.22
CA LYS A 138 -7.78 12.86 -19.10
C LYS A 138 -6.86 11.68 -18.74
N LEU A 139 -7.33 10.81 -17.85
CA LEU A 139 -6.55 9.69 -17.31
C LEU A 139 -6.11 8.72 -18.43
N GLN A 140 -4.81 8.44 -18.51
CA GLN A 140 -4.19 7.53 -19.48
C GLN A 140 -3.29 6.50 -18.79
N GLY A 141 -3.07 5.36 -19.45
CA GLY A 141 -2.14 4.33 -18.98
C GLY A 141 -2.56 3.74 -17.63
N PHE A 142 -1.76 3.98 -16.59
CA PHE A 142 -2.04 3.54 -15.21
C PHE A 142 -2.41 4.71 -14.27
N GLN A 143 -2.71 5.90 -14.82
CA GLN A 143 -3.17 7.04 -14.01
C GLN A 143 -4.50 6.78 -13.31
N GLU A 144 -5.38 5.96 -13.92
CA GLU A 144 -6.64 5.56 -13.29
C GLU A 144 -6.41 4.80 -11.98
N SER A 145 -5.43 3.90 -11.94
CA SER A 145 -5.06 3.19 -10.71
C SER A 145 -4.57 4.15 -9.63
N VAL A 146 -3.76 5.16 -9.98
CA VAL A 146 -3.33 6.20 -9.04
C VAL A 146 -4.52 6.99 -8.54
N PHE A 147 -5.41 7.40 -9.43
CA PHE A 147 -6.59 8.16 -9.08
C PHE A 147 -7.52 7.40 -8.11
N LEU A 148 -7.76 6.11 -8.34
CA LEU A 148 -8.51 5.25 -7.40
C LEU A 148 -7.84 5.17 -6.03
N LEU A 149 -6.52 5.07 -6.00
CA LEU A 149 -5.73 5.04 -4.76
C LEU A 149 -5.73 6.38 -4.02
N MET A 150 -5.79 7.51 -4.74
CA MET A 150 -5.94 8.84 -4.13
C MET A 150 -7.33 9.03 -3.53
N GLN A 151 -8.39 8.62 -4.24
CA GLN A 151 -9.77 8.64 -3.72
C GLN A 151 -9.90 7.81 -2.44
N GLN A 152 -9.32 6.60 -2.42
CA GLN A 152 -9.28 5.77 -1.21
C GLN A 152 -8.56 6.48 -0.05
N ARG A 153 -7.38 7.07 -0.30
CA ARG A 153 -6.59 7.77 0.73
C ARG A 153 -7.30 9.01 1.27
N MET A 154 -7.97 9.75 0.40
CA MET A 154 -8.80 10.89 0.80
C MET A 154 -9.90 10.47 1.78
N VAL A 155 -10.63 9.40 1.46
CA VAL A 155 -11.65 8.85 2.37
C VAL A 155 -11.02 8.39 3.69
N CYS A 156 -9.89 7.68 3.65
CA CYS A 156 -9.19 7.29 4.88
C CYS A 156 -8.74 8.50 5.72
N ALA A 157 -8.32 9.59 5.07
CA ALA A 157 -7.94 10.84 5.74
C ALA A 157 -9.15 11.51 6.41
N TRP A 158 -10.30 11.55 5.73
CA TRP A 158 -11.55 12.05 6.31
C TRP A 158 -12.01 11.21 7.49
N ILE A 159 -11.94 9.87 7.39
CA ILE A 159 -12.24 8.98 8.52
C ILE A 159 -11.30 9.26 9.70
N ALA A 160 -10.00 9.42 9.47
CA ALA A 160 -9.04 9.75 10.52
C ALA A 160 -9.31 11.13 11.15
N GLY A 161 -9.83 12.07 10.37
CA GLY A 161 -10.27 13.40 10.81
C GLY A 161 -11.67 13.44 11.43
N GLY A 162 -12.40 12.32 11.48
CA GLY A 162 -13.77 12.25 12.01
C GLY A 162 -14.88 12.72 11.06
N LYS A 163 -14.58 12.96 9.78
CA LYS A 163 -15.51 13.42 8.73
C LYS A 163 -16.22 12.22 8.05
N LEU A 164 -17.03 11.50 8.83
CA LEU A 164 -17.67 10.26 8.37
C LEU A 164 -18.79 10.51 7.35
N GLU A 165 -19.58 11.57 7.54
CA GLU A 165 -20.68 11.92 6.63
C GLU A 165 -20.18 12.34 5.25
N GLU A 166 -19.11 13.15 5.19
CA GLU A 166 -18.48 13.53 3.93
C GLU A 166 -17.88 12.32 3.21
N SER A 167 -17.29 11.40 3.97
CA SER A 167 -16.80 10.13 3.44
C SER A 167 -17.92 9.29 2.83
N ARG A 168 -19.09 9.21 3.50
CA ARG A 168 -20.26 8.49 3.01
C ARG A 168 -20.83 9.13 1.75
N ARG A 169 -21.05 10.44 1.75
CA ARG A 169 -21.55 11.20 0.60
C ARG A 169 -20.66 11.00 -0.63
N PHE A 170 -19.35 11.05 -0.43
CA PHE A 170 -18.40 10.85 -1.52
C PHE A 170 -18.47 9.43 -2.09
N LEU A 171 -18.49 8.40 -1.24
CA LEU A 171 -18.55 7.01 -1.71
C LEU A 171 -19.85 6.67 -2.44
N THR A 172 -20.98 7.26 -2.04
CA THR A 172 -22.28 6.99 -2.69
C THR A 172 -22.43 7.73 -4.01
N GLY A 173 -22.06 9.02 -4.07
CA GLY A 173 -22.36 9.91 -5.20
C GLY A 173 -21.16 10.32 -6.07
N GLU A 174 -19.98 10.52 -5.50
CA GLU A 174 -18.85 11.16 -6.19
C GLU A 174 -17.71 10.21 -6.60
N TRP A 175 -17.72 8.97 -6.07
CA TRP A 175 -16.70 7.98 -6.36
C TRP A 175 -16.63 7.66 -7.86
N ARG A 176 -15.46 7.88 -8.47
CA ARG A 176 -15.20 7.58 -9.87
C ARG A 176 -14.35 6.32 -9.98
N GLY A 177 -15.04 5.20 -10.25
CA GLY A 177 -14.47 3.87 -10.38
C GLY A 177 -15.53 2.79 -10.24
N LYS A 178 -15.19 1.53 -10.54
CA LYS A 178 -16.15 0.42 -10.39
C LYS A 178 -16.46 0.16 -8.91
N LYS A 179 -17.73 0.22 -8.52
CA LYS A 179 -18.20 -0.07 -7.15
C LYS A 179 -18.03 -1.55 -6.74
N ASN A 180 -17.86 -2.45 -7.70
CA ASN A 180 -17.54 -3.84 -7.41
C ASN A 180 -16.03 -4.09 -7.17
N SER A 181 -15.17 -3.08 -7.38
CA SER A 181 -13.72 -3.19 -7.21
C SER A 181 -13.33 -3.47 -5.76
N ASN A 182 -12.21 -4.18 -5.57
CA ASN A 182 -11.70 -4.47 -4.24
C ASN A 182 -11.34 -3.19 -3.47
N VAL A 183 -10.79 -2.18 -4.15
CA VAL A 183 -10.44 -0.87 -3.55
C VAL A 183 -11.67 -0.19 -2.98
N TYR A 184 -12.76 -0.10 -3.75
CA TYR A 184 -14.02 0.48 -3.28
C TYR A 184 -14.59 -0.33 -2.11
N LYS A 185 -14.72 -1.66 -2.26
CA LYS A 185 -15.27 -2.54 -1.21
C LYS A 185 -14.45 -2.50 0.09
N GLN A 186 -13.14 -2.32 0.02
CA GLN A 186 -12.30 -2.14 1.20
C GLN A 186 -12.53 -0.78 1.85
N THR A 187 -12.63 0.28 1.05
CA THR A 187 -12.84 1.65 1.55
C THR A 187 -14.19 1.79 2.24
N VAL A 188 -15.26 1.24 1.64
CA VAL A 188 -16.60 1.19 2.26
C VAL A 188 -16.57 0.44 3.58
N ARG A 189 -15.96 -0.75 3.63
CA ARG A 189 -15.85 -1.53 4.87
C ARG A 189 -15.10 -0.80 5.98
N THR A 190 -14.02 -0.09 5.64
CA THR A 190 -13.29 0.74 6.60
C THR A 190 -14.19 1.86 7.17
N LEU A 191 -14.99 2.50 6.31
CA LEU A 191 -15.95 3.51 6.75
C LEU A 191 -17.03 2.91 7.67
N GLU A 192 -17.66 1.81 7.27
CA GLU A 192 -18.71 1.14 8.05
C GLU A 192 -18.22 0.69 9.42
N LEU A 193 -17.00 0.16 9.52
CA LEU A 193 -16.38 -0.18 10.81
C LEU A 193 -16.13 1.05 11.67
N SER A 194 -15.68 2.16 11.08
CA SER A 194 -15.48 3.42 11.81
C SER A 194 -16.81 4.00 12.31
N GLU A 195 -17.86 3.97 11.49
CA GLU A 195 -19.21 4.40 11.88
C GLU A 195 -19.75 3.57 13.04
N ALA A 196 -19.71 2.23 12.93
CA ALA A 196 -20.18 1.34 13.98
C ALA A 196 -19.41 1.56 15.30
N TYR A 197 -18.10 1.85 15.21
CA TYR A 197 -17.30 2.17 16.38
C TYR A 197 -17.69 3.53 17.01
N VAL A 198 -17.96 4.55 16.20
CA VAL A 198 -18.38 5.87 16.68
C VAL A 198 -19.79 5.84 17.27
N SER A 199 -20.71 5.09 16.67
CA SER A 199 -22.08 4.89 17.18
C SER A 199 -22.15 3.95 18.38
N ARG A 200 -21.02 3.39 18.83
CA ARG A 200 -20.90 2.40 19.91
C ARG A 200 -21.77 1.15 19.70
N ASP A 201 -21.99 0.77 18.45
CA ASP A 201 -22.79 -0.38 18.07
C ASP A 201 -21.90 -1.63 17.99
N ALA A 202 -21.85 -2.39 19.09
CA ALA A 202 -20.99 -3.57 19.22
C ALA A 202 -21.40 -4.70 18.27
N GLU A 203 -22.70 -4.97 18.12
CA GLU A 203 -23.21 -6.04 17.26
C GLU A 203 -22.90 -5.77 15.80
N ARG A 204 -23.19 -4.55 15.32
CA ARG A 204 -22.88 -4.16 13.95
C ARG A 204 -21.38 -4.19 13.69
N PHE A 205 -20.56 -3.72 14.63
CA PHE A 205 -19.11 -3.75 14.50
C PHE A 205 -18.59 -5.20 14.37
N HIS A 206 -19.06 -6.11 15.24
CA HIS A 206 -18.66 -7.50 15.24
C HIS A 206 -19.07 -8.20 13.94
N MET A 207 -20.31 -8.02 13.50
CA MET A 207 -20.85 -8.57 12.25
C MET A 207 -20.05 -8.09 11.03
N LEU A 208 -19.73 -6.80 10.96
CA LEU A 208 -18.90 -6.23 9.90
C LEU A 208 -17.47 -6.80 9.91
N LEU A 209 -16.87 -6.94 11.10
CA LEU A 209 -15.51 -7.46 11.25
C LEU A 209 -15.40 -8.95 10.88
N GLN A 210 -16.40 -9.77 11.24
CA GLN A 210 -16.45 -11.18 10.83
C GLN A 210 -16.56 -11.33 9.31
N ARG A 211 -17.44 -10.55 8.68
CA ARG A 211 -17.61 -10.48 7.22
C ARG A 211 -16.41 -9.86 6.51
N ALA A 212 -15.59 -9.08 7.22
CA ALA A 212 -14.37 -8.53 6.67
C ALA A 212 -13.35 -9.64 6.35
N GLY A 213 -12.55 -9.44 5.31
CA GLY A 213 -11.56 -10.44 4.88
C GLY A 213 -10.52 -10.73 5.97
N ARG A 214 -9.82 -11.87 5.87
CA ARG A 214 -8.80 -12.33 6.83
C ARG A 214 -7.79 -11.25 7.26
N ARG A 215 -7.44 -10.32 6.36
CA ARG A 215 -6.53 -9.21 6.63
C ARG A 215 -7.05 -8.25 7.71
N PHE A 216 -8.35 -7.91 7.69
CA PHE A 216 -8.97 -7.04 8.70
C PHE A 216 -9.03 -7.74 10.06
N ARG A 217 -9.42 -9.02 10.08
CA ARG A 217 -9.50 -9.81 11.32
C ARG A 217 -8.16 -10.02 12.02
N LYS A 218 -7.05 -9.96 11.26
CA LYS A 218 -5.69 -10.05 11.82
C LYS A 218 -5.19 -8.72 12.39
N GLN A 219 -5.86 -7.60 12.15
CA GLN A 219 -5.44 -6.31 12.69
C GLN A 219 -5.81 -6.22 14.18
N LYS A 220 -4.79 -6.31 15.04
CA LYS A 220 -4.94 -6.27 16.50
C LYS A 220 -5.72 -5.04 16.99
N LEU A 221 -5.53 -3.87 16.36
CA LEU A 221 -6.26 -2.65 16.73
C LEU A 221 -7.77 -2.76 16.50
N LEU A 222 -8.22 -3.43 15.43
CA LEU A 222 -9.64 -3.63 15.17
C LEU A 222 -10.25 -4.64 16.15
N THR A 223 -9.51 -5.71 16.47
CA THR A 223 -9.92 -6.67 17.50
C THR A 223 -10.06 -6.00 18.86
N ALA A 224 -9.08 -5.18 19.27
CA ALA A 224 -9.14 -4.43 20.51
C ALA A 224 -10.31 -3.44 20.55
N ARG A 225 -10.65 -2.79 19.43
CA ARG A 225 -11.84 -1.94 19.32
C ARG A 225 -13.14 -2.72 19.54
N GLY A 226 -13.24 -3.93 18.97
CA GLY A 226 -14.39 -4.82 19.22
C GLY A 226 -14.52 -5.19 20.69
N LEU A 227 -13.44 -5.65 21.31
CA LEU A 227 -13.40 -5.98 22.75
C LEU A 227 -13.77 -4.77 23.63
N PHE A 228 -13.30 -3.58 23.26
CA PHE A 228 -13.64 -2.33 23.96
C PHE A 228 -15.15 -2.03 23.89
N LEU A 229 -15.79 -2.23 22.73
CA LEU A 229 -17.24 -2.04 22.59
C LEU A 229 -18.05 -3.07 23.40
N GLU A 230 -17.55 -4.30 23.50
CA GLU A 230 -18.12 -5.36 24.33
C GLU A 230 -17.82 -5.18 25.84
N GLN A 231 -17.20 -4.07 26.24
CA GLN A 231 -16.80 -3.76 27.62
C GLN A 231 -15.79 -4.75 28.24
N LYS A 232 -15.12 -5.55 27.41
CA LYS A 232 -14.05 -6.48 27.82
C LYS A 232 -12.71 -5.73 27.90
N TYR A 233 -12.62 -4.75 28.78
CA TYR A 233 -11.51 -3.80 28.83
C TYR A 233 -10.15 -4.47 29.13
N GLU A 234 -10.13 -5.45 30.02
CA GLU A 234 -8.92 -6.20 30.37
C GLU A 234 -8.37 -6.97 29.16
N GLN A 235 -9.24 -7.70 28.44
CA GLN A 235 -8.85 -8.42 27.23
C GLN A 235 -8.37 -7.47 26.13
N ALA A 236 -9.04 -6.31 25.98
CA ALA A 236 -8.61 -5.27 25.05
C ALA A 236 -7.23 -4.71 25.43
N ALA A 237 -6.98 -4.43 26.71
CA ALA A 237 -5.70 -3.93 27.20
C ALA A 237 -4.57 -4.95 26.99
N MET A 238 -4.78 -6.22 27.33
CA MET A 238 -3.83 -7.30 27.07
C MET A 238 -3.50 -7.41 25.57
N CYS A 239 -4.52 -7.35 24.71
CA CYS A 239 -4.34 -7.38 23.27
C CYS A 239 -3.46 -6.21 22.80
N LEU A 240 -3.70 -5.00 23.30
CA LEU A 240 -2.95 -3.79 22.95
C LEU A 240 -1.52 -3.82 23.50
N GLN A 241 -1.29 -4.33 24.70
CA GLN A 241 0.05 -4.47 25.29
C GLN A 241 0.90 -5.52 24.55
N SER A 242 0.28 -6.52 23.91
CA SER A 242 0.97 -7.60 23.19
C SER A 242 1.73 -7.20 21.91
N TYR A 243 1.69 -5.93 21.50
CA TYR A 243 2.37 -5.47 20.30
C TYR A 243 2.72 -3.98 20.38
N LYS A 244 3.57 -3.54 19.46
CA LYS A 244 3.86 -2.12 19.19
C LYS A 244 3.36 -1.74 17.81
N GLY A 245 2.85 -0.53 17.65
CA GLY A 245 2.44 0.01 16.36
C GLY A 245 3.59 0.02 15.36
N GLU A 246 3.30 -0.33 14.11
CA GLU A 246 4.30 -0.39 13.03
C GLU A 246 4.88 0.99 12.69
N ASN A 247 4.14 2.06 12.98
CA ASN A 247 4.51 3.44 12.76
C ASN A 247 3.88 4.34 13.83
N THR A 248 4.32 5.61 13.89
CA THR A 248 3.87 6.57 14.90
C THR A 248 2.35 6.72 14.92
N TYR A 249 1.71 6.80 13.75
CA TYR A 249 0.26 6.91 13.66
C TYR A 249 -0.47 5.72 14.31
N HIS A 250 -0.04 4.48 14.01
CA HIS A 250 -0.64 3.29 14.62
C HIS A 250 -0.31 3.16 16.11
N GLU A 251 0.87 3.59 16.53
CA GLU A 251 1.25 3.61 17.94
C GLU A 251 0.41 4.61 18.74
N VAL A 252 0.20 5.82 18.22
CA VAL A 252 -0.69 6.82 18.83
C VAL A 252 -2.11 6.28 18.97
N LEU A 253 -2.67 5.66 17.92
CA LEU A 253 -4.02 5.06 18.00
C LEU A 253 -4.11 3.92 19.02
N ARG A 254 -3.06 3.10 19.10
CA ARG A 254 -2.95 1.99 20.05
C ARG A 254 -2.91 2.53 21.48
N GLN A 255 -2.02 3.48 21.77
CA GLN A 255 -1.85 4.10 23.08
C GLN A 255 -3.13 4.81 23.52
N TYR A 256 -3.79 5.52 22.61
CA TYR A 256 -5.07 6.17 22.92
C TYR A 256 -6.15 5.17 23.32
N LEU A 257 -6.28 4.05 22.59
CA LEU A 257 -7.24 3.01 22.96
C LEU A 257 -6.86 2.31 24.27
N LEU A 258 -5.57 2.07 24.50
CA LEU A 258 -5.06 1.46 25.72
C LEU A 258 -5.33 2.35 26.94
N GLY A 259 -5.05 3.65 26.85
CA GLY A 259 -5.35 4.61 27.91
C GLY A 259 -6.85 4.64 28.24
N LYS A 260 -7.73 4.55 27.24
CA LYS A 260 -9.18 4.42 27.47
C LYS A 260 -9.55 3.12 28.21
N CYS A 261 -8.93 1.99 27.88
CA CYS A 261 -9.15 0.74 28.59
C CYS A 261 -8.69 0.84 30.05
N LEU A 262 -7.47 1.33 30.27
CA LEU A 262 -6.86 1.46 31.60
C LEU A 262 -7.66 2.39 32.51
N HIS A 263 -8.16 3.51 31.97
CA HIS A 263 -9.04 4.41 32.69
C HIS A 263 -10.35 3.71 33.13
N LYS A 264 -10.93 2.86 32.26
CA LYS A 264 -12.12 2.06 32.62
C LYS A 264 -11.84 0.95 33.63
N MET A 265 -10.57 0.60 33.82
CA MET A 265 -10.10 -0.35 34.84
C MET A 265 -9.56 0.38 36.08
N GLU A 266 -9.81 1.68 36.23
CA GLU A 266 -9.37 2.52 37.35
C GLU A 266 -7.83 2.62 37.53
N ASN A 267 -7.05 2.17 36.56
CA ASN A 267 -5.60 2.33 36.56
C ASN A 267 -5.23 3.72 36.00
N LYS A 268 -5.48 4.75 36.81
CA LYS A 268 -5.32 6.17 36.43
C LYS A 268 -3.90 6.50 35.96
N LYS A 269 -2.88 6.06 36.69
CA LYS A 269 -1.47 6.38 36.40
C LYS A 269 -1.04 5.87 35.02
N MET A 270 -1.28 4.58 34.72
CA MET A 270 -0.92 4.06 33.40
C MET A 270 -1.80 4.62 32.28
N ALA A 271 -3.04 5.00 32.57
CA ALA A 271 -3.90 5.67 31.62
C ALA A 271 -3.37 7.06 31.26
N GLU A 272 -2.88 7.80 32.24
CA GLU A 272 -2.26 9.11 32.08
C GLU A 272 -1.01 9.05 31.22
N GLU A 273 -0.07 8.14 31.51
CA GLU A 273 1.13 7.90 30.69
C GLU A 273 0.78 7.63 29.21
N CYS A 274 -0.29 6.85 28.95
CA CYS A 274 -0.78 6.60 27.60
C CYS A 274 -1.33 7.87 26.93
N MET A 275 -2.08 8.68 27.67
CA MET A 275 -2.69 9.91 27.15
C MET A 275 -1.66 11.01 26.90
N GLU A 276 -0.65 11.13 27.76
CA GLU A 276 0.50 12.02 27.56
C GLU A 276 1.26 11.67 26.27
N TYR A 277 1.55 10.39 26.05
CA TYR A 277 2.17 9.93 24.80
C TYR A 277 1.37 10.38 23.58
N VAL A 278 0.04 10.24 23.63
CA VAL A 278 -0.87 10.63 22.54
C VAL A 278 -0.89 12.15 22.36
N SER A 279 -0.87 12.91 23.45
CA SER A 279 -0.81 14.38 23.43
C SER A 279 0.44 14.89 22.71
N VAL A 280 1.60 14.28 23.02
CA VAL A 280 2.92 14.66 22.46
C VAL A 280 3.08 14.22 21.01
N HIS A 281 2.67 13.00 20.67
CA HIS A 281 2.98 12.39 19.35
C HIS A 281 1.83 12.41 18.34
N GLY A 282 0.61 12.74 18.77
CA GLY A 282 -0.57 12.69 17.90
C GLY A 282 -0.74 13.87 16.96
N ASN A 283 -0.01 14.98 17.15
CA ASN A 283 -0.04 16.17 16.30
C ASN A 283 -1.48 16.65 15.96
N THR A 284 -1.93 16.57 14.71
CA THR A 284 -3.28 17.04 14.30
C THR A 284 -4.35 15.96 14.32
N MET A 285 -4.06 14.77 14.87
CA MET A 285 -5.04 13.68 15.00
C MET A 285 -6.16 14.02 15.99
N LEU A 286 -7.38 13.55 15.70
CA LEU A 286 -8.53 13.78 16.58
C LEU A 286 -8.32 13.21 18.00
N CYS A 287 -7.61 12.09 18.13
CA CYS A 287 -7.31 11.49 19.44
C CYS A 287 -6.33 12.32 20.27
N GLN A 288 -5.49 13.14 19.63
CA GLN A 288 -4.56 14.04 20.32
C GLN A 288 -5.34 15.11 21.11
N LYS A 289 -6.29 15.78 20.44
CA LYS A 289 -7.16 16.78 21.07
C LYS A 289 -7.95 16.16 22.24
N LYS A 290 -8.52 14.97 22.02
CA LYS A 290 -9.28 14.25 23.07
C LYS A 290 -8.41 13.79 24.24
N ALA A 291 -7.15 13.45 24.01
CA ALA A 291 -6.22 13.09 25.07
C ALA A 291 -5.83 14.33 25.90
N GLN A 292 -5.61 15.48 25.26
CA GLN A 292 -5.36 16.74 25.96
C GLN A 292 -6.54 17.16 26.84
N GLU A 293 -7.76 17.13 26.29
CA GLU A 293 -8.99 17.41 27.06
C GLU A 293 -9.12 16.49 28.27
N TRP A 294 -8.79 15.20 28.11
CA TRP A 294 -8.83 14.23 29.20
C TRP A 294 -7.78 14.52 30.29
N LEU A 295 -6.57 14.91 29.91
CA LEU A 295 -5.50 15.26 30.87
C LEU A 295 -5.86 16.50 31.68
N LEU A 296 -6.36 17.55 31.02
CA LEU A 296 -6.78 18.79 31.68
C LEU A 296 -7.89 18.55 32.71
N ASN A 297 -8.93 17.80 32.32
CA ASN A 297 -10.06 17.52 33.22
C ASN A 297 -9.67 16.67 34.43
N ASN A 298 -8.63 15.85 34.36
CA ASN A 298 -8.16 15.08 35.51
C ASN A 298 -7.27 15.91 36.43
N GLN A 299 -6.49 16.85 35.89
CA GLN A 299 -5.69 17.78 36.69
C GLN A 299 -6.56 18.74 37.51
N GLU A 300 -7.73 19.14 37.00
CA GLU A 300 -8.70 19.98 37.74
C GLU A 300 -9.44 19.23 38.86
N ASN A 301 -9.48 17.90 38.84
CA ASN A 301 -10.13 17.10 39.89
C ASN A 301 -9.19 16.69 41.03
N ASP A 302 -7.88 16.87 40.84
CA ASP A 302 -6.84 16.52 41.80
C ASP A 302 -6.25 17.77 42.51
N GLY A 303 -6.78 18.97 42.23
CA GLY A 303 -6.40 20.25 42.88
C GLY A 303 -7.54 20.88 43.68
#